data_AF-A0A954I609-F1
#
_entry.id   AF-A0A954I609-F1
#
_cell.length_a   1.000
_cell.length_b   1.000
_cell.length_c   1.000
_cell.angle_alpha   90.00
_cell.angle_beta   90.00
_cell.angle_gamma   90.00
#
_symmetry.space_group_name_H-M   'P 1'
#
loop_
_entity.id
_entity.type
_entity.pdbx_description
1 polymer ?
#
loop_
_entity_poly.entity_id
_entity_poly.type
_entity_poly.pdbx_seq_one_letter_code
_entity_poly.pdbx_strand_id
1 'polypeptide(L)'
;MMPIAINLKARIYSGFAIKSVLLCGIGLIGFLGTSELYQSSNEMQHVSDINASVLGIDRDIQELQLHVGRYMASSQDAIRQEIVELNDRLFENISAMASQQTDPELREIFDKMAEHLPEYRNHFDSVVAERQIRVDLVHQQLPRQSAVIAARMAEIRQQLRSEDHDADIQLRLLRCESEFSQAEKLLLRYYVASDSAYLNQALTHMESAVAAIESEQLHPSTAQLRRSLAADLQEYERIGLRAVQATRGYLFLVNVLMAGEASEISYYSGRLRDLASQRRDEISAQVSQTARRVRQMTGLGIASAVAIAMLIAGRLAFAVLQPVSQMTSTFSQLAAGETMSAIPGTDRHDEIGDMARAAAVFSEQNQKQRDLLGRTEQLAEELTEKAGQLAATNAELDSFAYVASHDLKSPLRGIRQLSSWIEEDSGHLLPPESLRHFRTIQSRITKMELLLNDLLSFSRIGRANTEPEPVCLTSLLKNILDFTDNPDHVAVHFPRQLPVVHTVRIPLEQVLLNLIGNAIK
;
A
#
# COMPACT_ATOMS: atom_id res chain seq x y z
N MET A 1 1.40 2.57 42.94
CA MET A 1 0.91 3.19 41.68
C MET A 1 -0.22 2.32 41.15
N MET A 2 -1.47 2.78 41.24
CA MET A 2 -2.61 2.06 40.66
C MET A 2 -2.42 1.95 39.14
N PRO A 3 -2.50 0.75 38.54
CA PRO A 3 -2.45 0.62 37.08
C PRO A 3 -3.71 1.24 36.49
N ILE A 4 -3.56 2.29 35.70
CA ILE A 4 -4.65 2.90 34.94
C ILE A 4 -5.22 1.81 34.02
N ALA A 5 -6.47 1.40 34.26
CA ALA A 5 -7.13 0.40 33.44
C ALA A 5 -7.43 0.99 32.06
N ILE A 6 -6.55 0.72 31.09
CA ILE A 6 -6.75 1.13 29.70
C ILE A 6 -7.85 0.25 29.09
N ASN A 7 -8.92 0.89 28.60
CA ASN A 7 -10.03 0.25 27.88
C ASN A 7 -9.55 -0.64 26.72
N LEU A 8 -10.26 -1.72 26.42
CA LEU A 8 -9.95 -2.66 25.35
C LEU A 8 -9.78 -1.95 24.00
N LYS A 9 -10.70 -1.01 23.68
CA LYS A 9 -10.62 -0.21 22.45
C LYS A 9 -9.31 0.57 22.37
N ALA A 10 -8.89 1.21 23.46
CA ALA A 10 -7.67 2.01 23.49
C ALA A 10 -6.39 1.16 23.30
N ARG A 11 -6.37 -0.07 23.84
CA ARG A 11 -5.28 -1.03 23.60
C ARG A 11 -5.18 -1.46 22.13
N ILE A 12 -6.32 -1.69 21.48
CA ILE A 12 -6.36 -2.08 20.06
C ILE A 12 -5.91 -0.90 19.18
N TYR A 13 -6.50 0.28 19.37
CA TYR A 13 -6.17 1.47 18.57
C TYR A 13 -4.72 1.93 18.75
N SER A 14 -4.17 1.88 19.97
CA SER A 14 -2.76 2.21 20.19
C SER A 14 -1.81 1.27 19.43
N GLY A 15 -2.11 -0.03 19.38
CA GLY A 15 -1.35 -1.00 18.58
C GLY A 15 -1.34 -0.67 17.07
N PHE A 16 -2.50 -0.27 16.52
CA PHE A 16 -2.60 0.18 15.13
C PHE A 16 -1.89 1.53 14.88
N ALA A 17 -1.99 2.47 15.82
CA ALA A 17 -1.33 3.77 15.72
C ALA A 17 0.19 3.62 15.68
N ILE A 18 0.77 2.80 16.56
CA ILE A 18 2.22 2.53 16.60
C ILE A 18 2.70 1.92 15.26
N LYS A 19 1.97 0.93 14.73
CA LYS A 19 2.29 0.33 13.42
C LYS A 19 2.24 1.36 12.29
N SER A 20 1.25 2.25 12.31
CA SER A 20 1.10 3.29 11.29
C SER A 20 2.25 4.30 11.33
N VAL A 21 2.65 4.74 12.52
CA VAL A 21 3.81 5.65 12.70
C VAL A 21 5.11 4.99 12.20
N LEU A 22 5.31 3.70 12.51
CA LEU A 22 6.49 2.96 12.03
C LEU A 22 6.52 2.86 10.50
N LEU A 23 5.38 2.55 9.87
CA LEU A 23 5.26 2.50 8.41
C LEU A 23 5.53 3.87 7.77
N CYS A 24 4.99 4.95 8.34
CA CYS A 24 5.28 6.31 7.87
C CYS A 24 6.76 6.66 8.00
N GLY A 25 7.41 6.28 9.10
CA GLY A 25 8.85 6.50 9.30
C GLY A 25 9.71 5.78 8.25
N ILE A 26 9.40 4.52 7.95
CA ILE A 26 10.09 3.75 6.89
C ILE A 26 9.85 4.40 5.53
N GLY A 27 8.62 4.81 5.24
CA GLY A 27 8.26 5.49 4.00
C GLY A 27 9.01 6.80 3.81
N LEU A 28 9.17 7.60 4.88
CA LEU A 28 9.91 8.86 4.86
C LEU A 28 11.41 8.65 4.57
N ILE A 29 12.03 7.65 5.21
CA ILE A 29 13.44 7.28 4.94
C ILE A 29 13.61 6.87 3.47
N GLY A 30 12.69 6.05 2.96
CA GLY A 30 12.69 5.64 1.57
C GLY A 30 12.58 6.83 0.62
N PHE A 31 11.62 7.72 0.86
CA PHE A 31 11.36 8.90 0.03
C PHE A 31 12.56 9.86 -0.03
N LEU A 32 13.11 10.23 1.13
CA LEU A 32 14.29 11.11 1.21
C LEU A 32 15.50 10.46 0.51
N GLY A 33 15.72 9.16 0.76
CA GLY A 33 16.80 8.41 0.12
C GLY A 33 16.68 8.35 -1.41
N THR A 34 15.48 8.11 -1.93
CA THR A 34 15.24 8.11 -3.38
C THR A 34 15.40 9.50 -4.00
N SER A 35 15.01 10.56 -3.27
CA SER A 35 15.17 11.94 -3.74
C SER A 35 16.64 12.33 -3.87
N GLU A 36 17.47 11.97 -2.88
CA GLU A 36 18.92 12.20 -2.93
C GLU A 36 19.57 11.43 -4.09
N LEU A 37 19.20 10.14 -4.27
CA LEU A 37 19.68 9.33 -5.40
C LEU A 37 19.28 9.90 -6.75
N TYR A 38 18.06 10.42 -6.88
CA TYR A 38 17.59 11.04 -8.11
C TYR A 38 18.40 12.30 -8.45
N GLN A 39 18.68 13.16 -7.46
CA GLN A 39 19.48 14.36 -7.66
C GLN A 39 20.91 14.03 -8.09
N SER A 40 21.59 13.11 -7.40
CA SER A 40 22.94 12.68 -7.77
C SER A 40 22.99 11.98 -9.14
N SER A 41 21.93 11.26 -9.52
CA SER A 41 21.82 10.65 -10.86
C SER A 41 21.71 11.71 -11.96
N ASN A 42 20.97 12.80 -11.72
CA ASN A 42 20.89 13.91 -12.68
C ASN A 42 22.24 14.62 -12.81
N GLU A 43 22.95 14.85 -11.70
CA GLU A 43 24.30 15.42 -11.71
C GLU A 43 25.28 14.54 -12.49
N MET A 44 25.20 13.22 -12.30
CA MET A 44 26.01 12.25 -13.06
C MET A 44 25.73 12.33 -14.57
N GLN A 45 24.48 12.53 -14.98
CA GLN A 45 24.12 12.69 -16.39
C GLN A 45 24.73 13.95 -16.98
N HIS A 46 24.63 15.08 -16.29
CA HIS A 46 25.24 16.35 -16.73
C HIS A 46 26.76 16.22 -16.94
N VAL A 47 27.47 15.57 -16.01
CA VAL A 47 28.92 15.31 -16.16
C VAL A 47 29.21 14.33 -17.31
N SER A 48 28.31 13.40 -17.61
CA SER A 48 28.48 12.49 -18.75
C SER A 48 28.31 13.19 -20.10
N ASP A 49 27.39 14.16 -20.19
CA ASP A 49 27.15 14.93 -21.43
C ASP A 49 28.36 15.81 -21.80
N ILE A 50 29.11 16.26 -20.79
CA ILE A 50 30.39 16.95 -20.97
C ILE A 50 31.38 16.08 -21.76
N ASN A 51 31.57 14.82 -21.37
CA ASN A 51 32.49 13.91 -22.09
C ASN A 51 32.11 13.72 -23.56
N ALA A 52 30.82 13.64 -23.87
CA ALA A 52 30.35 13.53 -25.25
C ALA A 52 30.62 14.83 -26.04
N SER A 53 30.46 15.98 -25.40
CA SER A 53 30.70 17.28 -26.01
C SER A 53 32.20 17.52 -26.29
N VAL A 54 33.08 17.08 -25.38
CA VAL A 54 34.54 17.14 -25.55
C VAL A 54 35.01 16.38 -26.80
N LEU A 55 34.43 15.21 -27.07
CA LEU A 55 34.72 14.46 -28.30
C LEU A 55 34.30 15.23 -29.56
N GLY A 56 33.20 15.99 -29.49
CA GLY A 56 32.78 16.89 -30.56
C GLY A 56 33.79 18.01 -30.80
N ILE A 57 34.29 18.63 -29.73
CA ILE A 57 35.29 19.69 -29.79
C ILE A 57 36.59 19.17 -30.43
N ASP A 58 37.11 18.02 -30.00
CA ASP A 58 38.33 17.43 -30.58
C ASP A 58 38.19 17.20 -32.09
N ARG A 59 37.04 16.68 -32.52
CA ARG A 59 36.75 16.45 -33.93
C ARG A 59 36.70 17.76 -34.72
N ASP A 60 36.01 18.76 -34.19
CA ASP A 60 35.83 20.04 -34.87
C ASP A 60 37.16 20.83 -34.96
N ILE A 61 38.07 20.66 -33.99
CA ILE A 61 39.45 21.19 -34.05
C ILE A 61 40.29 20.50 -35.13
N GLN A 62 40.15 19.18 -35.28
CA GLN A 62 40.80 18.46 -36.38
C GLN A 62 40.23 18.90 -37.74
N GLU A 63 38.92 19.15 -37.81
CA GLU A 63 38.27 19.67 -39.01
C GLU A 63 38.77 21.08 -39.36
N LEU A 64 38.96 21.96 -38.37
CA LEU A 64 39.62 23.26 -38.57
C LEU A 64 41.02 23.11 -39.17
N GLN A 65 41.87 22.26 -38.61
CA GLN A 65 43.22 22.03 -39.14
C GLN A 65 43.21 21.49 -40.57
N LEU A 66 42.30 20.55 -40.86
CA LEU A 66 42.10 20.02 -42.21
C LEU A 66 41.68 21.14 -43.18
N HIS A 67 40.74 21.99 -42.78
CA HIS A 67 40.28 23.10 -43.61
C HIS A 67 41.39 24.10 -43.88
N VAL A 68 42.22 24.43 -42.88
CA VAL A 68 43.41 25.26 -43.06
C VAL A 68 44.36 24.61 -44.07
N GLY A 69 44.62 23.31 -43.97
CA GLY A 69 45.41 22.58 -44.97
C GLY A 69 44.83 22.65 -46.39
N ARG A 70 43.51 22.49 -46.54
CA ARG A 70 42.81 22.63 -47.83
C ARG A 70 42.86 24.06 -48.36
N TYR A 71 42.75 25.05 -47.48
CA TYR A 71 42.92 26.46 -47.83
C TYR A 71 44.34 26.66 -48.37
N MET A 72 45.36 26.18 -47.67
CA MET A 72 46.78 26.26 -48.05
C MET A 72 47.10 25.64 -49.43
N ALA A 73 46.32 24.65 -49.88
CA ALA A 73 46.46 24.08 -51.21
C ALA A 73 45.74 24.89 -52.31
N SER A 74 44.61 25.53 -52.01
CA SER A 74 43.67 26.03 -53.03
C SER A 74 43.46 27.55 -53.09
N SER A 75 43.65 28.27 -51.99
CA SER A 75 43.36 29.72 -51.86
C SER A 75 41.89 30.11 -52.10
N GLN A 76 40.95 29.17 -51.96
CA GLN A 76 39.54 29.46 -52.21
C GLN A 76 38.91 30.20 -51.02
N ASP A 77 38.25 31.33 -51.31
CA ASP A 77 37.53 32.12 -50.30
C ASP A 77 36.39 31.35 -49.62
N ALA A 78 35.78 30.39 -50.32
CA ALA A 78 34.76 29.51 -49.72
C ALA A 78 35.30 28.72 -48.52
N ILE A 79 36.52 28.15 -48.64
CA ILE A 79 37.15 27.42 -47.53
C ILE A 79 37.54 28.37 -46.41
N ARG A 80 37.97 29.61 -46.75
CA ARG A 80 38.21 30.65 -45.74
C ARG A 80 36.95 30.90 -44.91
N GLN A 81 35.79 31.02 -45.54
CA GLN A 81 34.50 31.18 -44.84
C GLN A 81 34.16 29.97 -43.97
N GLU A 82 34.33 28.73 -44.48
CA GLU A 82 34.13 27.51 -43.69
C GLU A 82 34.98 27.49 -42.41
N ILE A 83 36.23 27.96 -42.46
CA ILE A 83 37.13 28.05 -41.30
C ILE A 83 36.63 29.11 -40.30
N VAL A 84 36.19 30.27 -40.79
CA VAL A 84 35.62 31.34 -39.94
C VAL A 84 34.41 30.80 -39.18
N GLU A 85 33.44 30.27 -39.91
CA GLU A 85 32.17 29.83 -39.35
C GLU A 85 32.33 28.64 -38.40
N LEU A 86 33.28 27.73 -38.67
CA LEU A 86 33.57 26.64 -37.76
C LEU A 86 34.24 27.13 -36.46
N ASN A 87 35.21 28.05 -36.56
CA ASN A 87 35.87 28.64 -35.39
C ASN A 87 34.87 29.41 -34.50
N ASP A 88 34.01 30.23 -35.10
CA ASP A 88 33.05 31.04 -34.37
C ASP A 88 31.99 30.16 -33.68
N ARG A 89 31.48 29.14 -34.38
CA ARG A 89 30.57 28.14 -33.78
C ARG A 89 31.22 27.39 -32.63
N LEU A 90 32.49 27.00 -32.76
CA LEU A 90 33.23 26.35 -31.67
C LEU A 90 33.35 27.27 -30.46
N PHE A 91 33.69 28.54 -30.68
CA PHE A 91 33.85 29.52 -29.63
C PHE A 91 32.54 29.77 -28.88
N GLU A 92 31.44 29.96 -29.61
CA GLU A 92 30.09 30.12 -29.05
C GLU A 92 29.67 28.89 -28.24
N ASN A 93 29.87 27.68 -28.78
CA ASN A 93 29.51 26.43 -28.10
C ASN A 93 30.29 26.25 -26.80
N ILE A 94 31.62 26.42 -26.84
CA ILE A 94 32.49 26.24 -25.67
C ILE A 94 32.16 27.30 -24.60
N SER A 95 31.95 28.55 -25.01
CA SER A 95 31.58 29.63 -24.10
C SER A 95 30.18 29.43 -23.48
N ALA A 96 29.22 28.91 -24.26
CA ALA A 96 27.90 28.54 -23.75
C ALA A 96 28.01 27.41 -22.70
N MET A 97 28.82 26.39 -22.97
CA MET A 97 29.10 25.32 -22.01
C MET A 97 29.75 25.83 -20.73
N ALA A 98 30.73 26.75 -20.84
CA ALA A 98 31.35 27.40 -19.69
C ALA A 98 30.32 28.14 -18.82
N SER A 99 29.40 28.88 -19.47
CA SER A 99 28.40 29.69 -18.78
C SER A 99 27.34 28.87 -18.03
N GLN A 100 27.03 27.68 -18.53
CA GLN A 100 26.06 26.76 -17.93
C GLN A 100 26.68 25.90 -16.83
N GLN A 101 28.01 25.93 -16.69
CA GLN A 101 28.71 25.02 -15.79
C GLN A 101 28.73 25.52 -14.34
N THR A 102 28.35 24.63 -13.42
CA THR A 102 28.30 24.92 -11.98
C THR A 102 29.59 24.57 -11.26
N ASP A 103 30.36 23.59 -11.75
CA ASP A 103 31.68 23.25 -11.20
C ASP A 103 32.71 24.31 -11.65
N PRO A 104 33.34 25.04 -10.72
CA PRO A 104 34.26 26.12 -11.05
C PRO A 104 35.53 25.64 -11.77
N GLU A 105 36.01 24.43 -11.48
CA GLU A 105 37.22 23.88 -12.12
C GLU A 105 36.94 23.50 -13.57
N LEU A 106 35.79 22.86 -13.83
CA LEU A 106 35.37 22.54 -15.19
C LEU A 106 35.10 23.80 -16.01
N ARG A 107 34.48 24.82 -15.39
CA ARG A 107 34.25 26.12 -16.02
C ARG A 107 35.56 26.82 -16.41
N GLU A 108 36.54 26.84 -15.51
CA GLU A 108 37.86 27.42 -15.79
C GLU A 108 38.55 26.77 -17.00
N ILE A 109 38.42 25.44 -17.15
CA ILE A 109 39.00 24.73 -18.30
C ILE A 109 38.27 25.11 -19.59
N PHE A 110 36.93 25.21 -19.58
CA PHE A 110 36.20 25.69 -20.76
C PHE A 110 36.58 27.12 -21.13
N ASP A 111 36.69 28.03 -20.15
CA ASP A 111 37.09 29.43 -20.38
C ASP A 111 38.48 29.50 -21.01
N LYS A 112 39.47 28.77 -20.47
CA LYS A 112 40.82 28.67 -21.04
C LYS A 112 40.82 28.12 -22.46
N MET A 113 40.00 27.11 -22.72
CA MET A 113 39.88 26.54 -24.06
C MET A 113 39.27 27.55 -25.06
N ALA A 114 38.30 28.36 -24.62
CA ALA A 114 37.70 29.40 -25.44
C ALA A 114 38.69 30.55 -25.77
N GLU A 115 39.63 30.87 -24.88
CA GLU A 115 40.64 31.92 -25.09
C GLU A 115 41.54 31.66 -26.31
N HIS A 116 41.78 30.38 -26.66
CA HIS A 116 42.65 30.00 -27.78
C HIS A 116 41.98 30.15 -29.16
N LEU A 117 40.65 30.16 -29.25
CA LEU A 117 39.95 30.23 -30.54
C LEU A 117 40.05 31.62 -31.22
N PRO A 118 39.94 32.75 -30.51
CA PRO A 118 40.25 34.06 -31.06
C PRO A 118 41.71 34.20 -31.52
N GLU A 119 42.67 33.63 -30.79
CA GLU A 119 44.08 33.63 -31.20
C GLU A 119 44.31 32.76 -32.45
N TYR A 120 43.71 31.58 -32.51
CA TYR A 120 43.69 30.73 -33.70
C TYR A 120 43.13 31.49 -34.92
N ARG A 121 42.03 32.23 -34.73
CA ARG A 121 41.41 33.08 -35.75
C ARG A 121 42.35 34.18 -36.23
N ASN A 122 42.99 34.91 -35.31
CA ASN A 122 43.93 35.99 -35.64
C ASN A 122 45.14 35.47 -36.44
N HIS A 123 45.68 34.31 -36.04
CA HIS A 123 46.75 33.65 -36.78
C HIS A 123 46.29 33.24 -38.19
N PHE A 124 45.08 32.72 -38.34
CA PHE A 124 44.53 32.38 -39.65
C PHE A 124 44.32 33.61 -40.55
N ASP A 125 43.82 34.72 -40.02
CA ASP A 125 43.70 35.96 -40.80
C ASP A 125 45.07 36.49 -41.25
N SER A 126 46.11 36.30 -40.42
CA SER A 126 47.50 36.59 -40.81
C SER A 126 48.01 35.65 -41.93
N VAL A 127 47.64 34.36 -41.90
CA VAL A 127 47.92 33.41 -42.99
C VAL A 127 47.29 33.87 -44.29
N VAL A 128 46.03 34.33 -44.25
CA VAL A 128 45.32 34.86 -45.42
C VAL A 128 46.06 36.07 -45.99
N ALA A 129 46.46 37.02 -45.13
CA ALA A 129 47.17 38.23 -45.55
C ALA A 129 48.53 37.92 -46.19
N GLU A 130 49.37 37.11 -45.54
CA GLU A 130 50.69 36.70 -46.07
C GLU A 130 50.56 35.93 -47.38
N ARG A 131 49.52 35.08 -47.49
CA ARG A 131 49.25 34.34 -48.72
C ARG A 131 48.84 35.27 -49.87
N GLN A 132 48.04 36.30 -49.60
CA GLN A 132 47.66 37.28 -50.60
C GLN A 132 48.88 38.08 -51.08
N ILE A 133 49.77 38.48 -50.16
CA ILE A 133 51.05 39.12 -50.49
C ILE A 133 51.89 38.21 -51.40
N ARG A 134 52.02 36.93 -51.04
CA ARG A 134 52.75 35.94 -51.86
C ARG A 134 52.13 35.78 -53.24
N VAL A 135 50.81 35.71 -53.34
CA VAL A 135 50.10 35.57 -54.63
C VAL A 135 50.37 36.78 -55.52
N ASP A 136 50.28 38.00 -54.99
CA ASP A 136 50.57 39.23 -55.72
C ASP A 136 52.02 39.29 -56.22
N LEU A 137 52.98 39.02 -55.33
CA LEU A 137 54.40 39.04 -55.66
C LEU A 137 54.75 37.99 -56.73
N VAL A 138 54.28 36.74 -56.57
CA VAL A 138 54.65 35.62 -57.45
C VAL A 138 53.91 35.64 -58.78
N HIS A 139 52.62 35.99 -58.80
CA HIS A 139 51.80 35.89 -60.00
C HIS A 139 51.61 37.21 -60.75
N GLN A 140 51.94 38.36 -60.15
CA GLN A 140 51.82 39.66 -60.81
C GLN A 140 53.15 40.39 -60.90
N GLN A 141 53.85 40.61 -59.78
CA GLN A 141 55.04 41.47 -59.76
C GLN A 141 56.26 40.80 -60.41
N LEU A 142 56.57 39.54 -60.08
CA LEU A 142 57.69 38.82 -60.67
C LEU A 142 57.57 38.69 -62.21
N PRO A 143 56.44 38.23 -62.79
CA PRO A 143 56.29 38.17 -64.25
C PRO A 143 56.42 39.54 -64.92
N ARG A 144 55.89 40.59 -64.29
CA ARG A 144 56.01 41.97 -64.79
C ARG A 144 57.46 42.42 -64.80
N GLN A 145 58.21 42.16 -63.73
CA GLN A 145 59.62 42.53 -63.65
C GLN A 145 60.50 41.69 -64.60
N SER A 146 60.18 40.40 -64.78
CA SER A 146 60.81 39.53 -65.79
C SER A 146 60.64 40.10 -67.20
N ALA A 147 59.43 40.61 -67.53
CA ALA A 147 59.18 41.28 -68.82
C ALA A 147 59.99 42.59 -68.99
N VAL A 148 60.18 43.37 -67.92
CA VAL A 148 61.04 44.57 -67.93
C VAL A 148 62.50 44.19 -68.20
N ILE A 149 63.01 43.17 -67.53
CA ILE A 149 64.37 42.64 -67.72
C ILE A 149 64.55 42.17 -69.17
N ALA A 150 63.61 41.39 -69.70
CA ALA A 150 63.66 40.89 -71.08
C ALA A 150 63.66 42.04 -72.11
N ALA A 151 62.83 43.07 -71.91
CA ALA A 151 62.81 44.25 -72.76
C ALA A 151 64.15 45.03 -72.70
N ARG A 152 64.73 45.17 -71.50
CA ARG A 152 66.04 45.83 -71.31
C ARG A 152 67.17 45.06 -71.99
N MET A 153 67.18 43.73 -71.87
CA MET A 153 68.14 42.86 -72.58
C MET A 153 67.99 43.00 -74.10
N ALA A 154 66.76 43.09 -74.62
CA ALA A 154 66.51 43.30 -76.04
C ALA A 154 67.00 44.67 -76.54
N GLU A 155 66.81 45.73 -75.76
CA GLU A 155 67.30 47.09 -76.05
C GLU A 155 68.83 47.12 -76.14
N ILE A 156 69.54 46.52 -75.17
CA ILE A 156 71.00 46.40 -75.19
C ILE A 156 71.45 45.61 -76.44
N ARG A 157 70.76 44.49 -76.76
CA ARG A 157 71.07 43.67 -77.93
C ARG A 157 70.88 44.44 -79.23
N GLN A 158 69.89 45.32 -79.32
CA GLN A 158 69.65 46.17 -80.49
C GLN A 158 70.75 47.24 -80.64
N GLN A 159 71.15 47.90 -79.56
CA GLN A 159 72.23 48.89 -79.58
C GLN A 159 73.58 48.26 -79.98
N LEU A 160 73.86 47.04 -79.49
CA LEU A 160 75.06 46.28 -79.85
C LEU A 160 75.09 45.78 -81.31
N ARG A 161 73.96 45.80 -82.03
CA ARG A 161 73.92 45.49 -83.47
C ARG A 161 74.18 46.71 -84.34
N SER A 162 73.96 47.92 -83.82
CA SER A 162 74.15 49.19 -84.53
C SER A 162 75.56 49.76 -84.42
N GLU A 163 76.30 49.39 -83.38
CA GLU A 163 77.72 49.74 -83.20
C GLU A 163 78.57 48.50 -83.55
N ASP A 164 79.71 48.67 -84.21
CA ASP A 164 80.64 47.60 -84.64
C ASP A 164 81.41 47.03 -83.41
N HIS A 165 80.65 46.51 -82.43
CA HIS A 165 81.09 46.28 -81.05
C HIS A 165 81.23 44.81 -80.65
N ASP A 166 82.22 44.62 -79.75
CA ASP A 166 82.79 43.39 -79.18
C ASP A 166 81.84 42.20 -78.97
N ALA A 167 82.23 41.06 -79.55
CA ALA A 167 81.66 39.74 -79.28
C ALA A 167 81.63 39.37 -77.77
N ASP A 168 82.52 39.96 -76.96
CA ASP A 168 82.56 39.76 -75.51
C ASP A 168 81.30 40.30 -74.80
N ILE A 169 80.79 41.47 -75.19
CA ILE A 169 79.58 42.05 -74.57
C ILE A 169 78.35 41.17 -74.90
N GLN A 170 78.25 40.69 -76.13
CA GLN A 170 77.16 39.80 -76.54
C GLN A 170 77.20 38.47 -75.78
N LEU A 171 78.39 37.88 -75.60
CA LEU A 171 78.57 36.65 -74.82
C LEU A 171 78.18 36.83 -73.35
N ARG A 172 78.57 37.97 -72.74
CA ARG A 172 78.21 38.30 -71.36
C ARG A 172 76.72 38.56 -71.18
N LEU A 173 76.08 39.23 -72.14
CA LEU A 173 74.63 39.42 -72.13
C LEU A 173 73.88 38.08 -72.24
N LEU A 174 74.33 37.17 -73.11
CA LEU A 174 73.79 35.80 -73.20
C LEU A 174 73.99 35.02 -71.91
N ARG A 175 75.15 35.15 -71.27
CA ARG A 175 75.40 34.55 -69.96
C ARG A 175 74.43 35.10 -68.92
N CYS A 176 74.27 36.42 -68.83
CA CYS A 176 73.30 37.07 -67.93
C CYS A 176 71.87 36.53 -68.13
N GLU A 177 71.42 36.44 -69.38
CA GLU A 177 70.10 35.90 -69.75
C GLU A 177 69.93 34.42 -69.31
N SER A 178 70.95 33.59 -69.53
CA SER A 178 70.96 32.19 -69.11
C SER A 178 70.93 32.04 -67.59
N GLU A 179 71.79 32.77 -66.88
CA GLU A 179 71.87 32.74 -65.42
C GLU A 179 70.57 33.24 -64.79
N PHE A 180 70.00 34.34 -65.30
CA PHE A 180 68.70 34.85 -64.87
C PHE A 180 67.56 33.85 -65.09
N SER A 181 67.51 33.20 -66.26
CA SER A 181 66.49 32.18 -66.57
C SER A 181 66.57 30.98 -65.61
N GLN A 182 67.79 30.58 -65.21
CA GLN A 182 67.96 29.53 -64.21
C GLN A 182 67.53 29.99 -62.82
N ALA A 183 67.87 31.22 -62.43
CA ALA A 183 67.41 31.81 -61.17
C ALA A 183 65.87 31.88 -61.09
N GLU A 184 65.21 32.35 -62.15
CA GLU A 184 63.74 32.42 -62.24
C GLU A 184 63.10 31.03 -62.09
N LYS A 185 63.58 30.04 -62.84
CA LYS A 185 63.09 28.66 -62.75
C LYS A 185 63.26 28.07 -61.34
N LEU A 186 64.40 28.32 -60.70
CA LEU A 186 64.69 27.83 -59.35
C LEU A 186 63.81 28.52 -58.30
N LEU A 187 63.55 29.82 -58.42
CA LEU A 187 62.60 30.53 -57.57
C LEU A 187 61.18 29.99 -57.73
N LEU A 188 60.73 29.72 -58.96
CA LEU A 188 59.43 29.09 -59.18
C LEU A 188 59.33 27.70 -58.54
N ARG A 189 60.40 26.90 -58.60
CA ARG A 189 60.47 25.62 -57.87
C ARG A 189 60.43 25.81 -56.35
N TYR A 190 61.12 26.83 -55.83
CA TYR A 190 61.03 27.19 -54.43
C TYR A 190 59.58 27.50 -54.01
N TYR A 191 58.82 28.28 -54.79
CA TYR A 191 57.44 28.63 -54.42
C TYR A 191 56.44 27.47 -54.46
N VAL A 192 56.83 26.33 -55.04
CA VAL A 192 56.03 25.10 -55.05
C VAL A 192 56.49 24.13 -53.96
N ALA A 193 57.81 23.89 -53.84
CA ALA A 193 58.37 22.88 -52.95
C ALA A 193 58.81 23.42 -51.58
N SER A 194 59.01 24.73 -51.44
CA SER A 194 59.55 25.41 -50.26
C SER A 194 60.94 24.94 -49.79
N ASP A 195 61.72 24.30 -50.67
CA ASP A 195 63.06 23.78 -50.38
C ASP A 195 64.15 24.87 -50.51
N SER A 196 64.88 25.12 -49.42
CA SER A 196 65.93 26.14 -49.36
C SER A 196 67.09 25.91 -50.35
N ALA A 197 67.31 24.68 -50.82
CA ALA A 197 68.32 24.38 -51.83
C ALA A 197 68.05 25.12 -53.15
N TYR A 198 66.78 25.19 -53.57
CA TYR A 198 66.40 25.93 -54.79
C TYR A 198 66.59 27.44 -54.61
N LEU A 199 66.27 27.97 -53.44
CA LEU A 199 66.49 29.39 -53.14
C LEU A 199 67.98 29.75 -53.20
N ASN A 200 68.83 28.98 -52.52
CA ASN A 200 70.26 29.24 -52.49
C ASN A 200 70.88 29.19 -53.89
N GLN A 201 70.52 28.19 -54.68
CA GLN A 201 70.97 28.09 -56.07
C GLN A 201 70.46 29.26 -56.93
N ALA A 202 69.20 29.69 -56.74
CA ALA A 202 68.66 30.82 -57.47
C ALA A 202 69.41 32.12 -57.18
N LEU A 203 69.76 32.37 -55.90
CA LEU A 203 70.53 33.55 -55.51
C LEU A 203 71.93 33.53 -56.12
N THR A 204 72.62 32.38 -56.12
CA THR A 204 73.93 32.24 -56.79
C THR A 204 73.85 32.51 -58.30
N HIS A 205 72.80 32.03 -58.97
CA HIS A 205 72.56 32.32 -60.38
C HIS A 205 72.23 33.81 -60.60
N MET A 206 71.48 34.45 -59.70
CA MET A 206 71.18 35.88 -59.77
C MET A 206 72.45 36.74 -59.62
N GLU A 207 73.29 36.44 -58.63
CA GLU A 207 74.59 37.08 -58.43
C GLU A 207 75.47 36.94 -59.68
N SER A 208 75.49 35.74 -60.28
CA SER A 208 76.23 35.47 -61.52
C SER A 208 75.69 36.25 -62.72
N ALA A 209 74.36 36.44 -62.80
CA ALA A 209 73.71 37.24 -63.84
C ALA A 209 74.11 38.72 -63.74
N VAL A 210 74.08 39.29 -62.53
CA VAL A 210 74.49 40.67 -62.28
C VAL A 210 75.99 40.86 -62.57
N ALA A 211 76.84 39.96 -62.07
CA ALA A 211 78.28 40.02 -62.28
C ALA A 211 78.68 39.94 -63.77
N ALA A 212 77.90 39.22 -64.60
CA ALA A 212 78.16 39.12 -66.03
C ALA A 212 78.07 40.48 -66.75
N ILE A 213 77.18 41.37 -66.30
CA ILE A 213 76.90 42.67 -66.95
C ILE A 213 77.58 43.87 -66.28
N GLU A 214 78.07 43.75 -65.05
CA GLU A 214 78.72 44.86 -64.31
C GLU A 214 80.24 44.98 -64.54
N SER A 215 80.86 44.11 -65.35
CA SER A 215 82.32 44.14 -65.57
C SER A 215 82.84 45.49 -66.10
N GLU A 216 83.93 45.98 -65.49
CA GLU A 216 84.61 47.25 -65.83
C GLU A 216 85.29 47.25 -67.21
N GLN A 217 85.48 46.08 -67.82
CA GLN A 217 86.16 45.91 -69.11
C GLN A 217 85.26 46.22 -70.33
N LEU A 218 84.01 46.62 -70.11
CA LEU A 218 82.97 46.73 -71.15
C LEU A 218 82.78 48.16 -71.64
N HIS A 219 82.48 48.31 -72.95
CA HIS A 219 82.46 49.59 -73.66
C HIS A 219 81.54 50.68 -73.01
N PRO A 220 81.95 51.98 -73.01
CA PRO A 220 81.20 53.06 -72.35
C PRO A 220 79.78 53.30 -72.88
N SER A 221 79.52 53.03 -74.16
CA SER A 221 78.24 53.31 -74.85
C SER A 221 77.04 52.56 -74.26
N THR A 222 77.27 51.42 -73.61
CA THR A 222 76.21 50.59 -72.99
C THR A 222 76.19 50.70 -71.46
N ALA A 223 77.07 51.49 -70.85
CA ALA A 223 77.25 51.52 -69.39
C ALA A 223 75.98 51.90 -68.62
N GLN A 224 75.20 52.85 -69.13
CA GLN A 224 73.94 53.26 -68.50
C GLN A 224 72.88 52.15 -68.55
N LEU A 225 72.67 51.54 -69.73
CA LEU A 225 71.71 50.44 -69.87
C LEU A 225 72.11 49.20 -69.06
N ARG A 226 73.41 48.89 -68.96
CA ARG A 226 73.90 47.80 -68.11
C ARG A 226 73.62 48.04 -66.63
N ARG A 227 73.85 49.27 -66.13
CA ARG A 227 73.49 49.64 -64.75
C ARG A 227 71.98 49.54 -64.51
N SER A 228 71.16 49.97 -65.47
CA SER A 228 69.71 49.81 -65.38
C SER A 228 69.29 48.34 -65.36
N LEU A 229 69.90 47.49 -66.20
CA LEU A 229 69.64 46.04 -66.19
C LEU A 229 70.05 45.39 -64.86
N ALA A 230 71.21 45.76 -64.30
CA ALA A 230 71.63 45.29 -62.99
C ALA A 230 70.64 45.69 -61.88
N ALA A 231 70.16 46.94 -61.91
CA ALA A 231 69.12 47.40 -61.00
C ALA A 231 67.80 46.65 -61.19
N ASP A 232 67.40 46.37 -62.44
CA ASP A 232 66.19 45.60 -62.77
C ASP A 232 66.28 44.14 -62.25
N LEU A 233 67.46 43.51 -62.34
CA LEU A 233 67.75 42.18 -61.78
C LEU A 233 67.72 42.18 -60.25
N GLN A 234 68.33 43.18 -59.61
CA GLN A 234 68.31 43.34 -58.15
C GLN A 234 66.88 43.61 -57.63
N GLU A 235 66.06 44.35 -58.38
CA GLU A 235 64.64 44.54 -58.06
C GLU A 235 63.90 43.20 -58.11
N TYR A 236 64.14 42.39 -59.15
CA TYR A 236 63.54 41.06 -59.27
C TYR A 236 63.92 40.17 -58.09
N GLU A 237 65.19 40.15 -57.71
CA GLU A 237 65.67 39.43 -56.53
C GLU A 237 64.96 39.90 -55.26
N ARG A 238 64.81 41.22 -55.07
CA ARG A 238 64.14 41.79 -53.90
C ARG A 238 62.67 41.38 -53.83
N ILE A 239 61.94 41.44 -54.94
CA ILE A 239 60.55 40.96 -55.02
C ILE A 239 60.50 39.47 -54.70
N GLY A 240 61.45 38.68 -55.24
CA GLY A 240 61.54 37.25 -55.01
C GLY A 240 61.79 36.90 -53.53
N LEU A 241 62.71 37.59 -52.88
CA LEU A 241 63.00 37.42 -51.46
C LEU A 241 61.83 37.84 -50.56
N ARG A 242 61.08 38.88 -50.92
CA ARG A 242 59.83 39.22 -50.22
C ARG A 242 58.78 38.12 -50.35
N ALA A 243 58.65 37.50 -51.52
CA ALA A 243 57.75 36.37 -51.71
C ALA A 243 58.20 35.12 -50.94
N VAL A 244 59.52 34.91 -50.81
CA VAL A 244 60.11 33.87 -49.96
C VAL A 244 59.75 34.12 -48.50
N GLN A 245 59.90 35.36 -48.02
CA GLN A 245 59.54 35.74 -46.66
C GLN A 245 58.05 35.51 -46.38
N ALA A 246 57.17 35.95 -47.28
CA ALA A 246 55.73 35.70 -47.16
C ALA A 246 55.39 34.20 -47.16
N THR A 247 56.08 33.42 -48.00
CA THR A 247 55.96 31.95 -48.05
C THR A 247 56.31 31.31 -46.71
N ARG A 248 57.45 31.68 -46.13
CA ARG A 248 57.88 31.18 -44.82
C ARG A 248 56.96 31.68 -43.71
N GLY A 249 56.49 32.92 -43.80
CA GLY A 249 55.62 33.56 -42.82
C GLY A 249 54.32 32.79 -42.62
N TYR A 250 53.57 32.53 -43.69
CA TYR A 250 52.33 31.77 -43.56
C TYR A 250 52.59 30.30 -43.19
N LEU A 251 53.69 29.67 -43.64
CA LEU A 251 54.00 28.28 -43.26
C LEU A 251 54.33 28.18 -41.77
N PHE A 252 55.03 29.16 -41.22
CA PHE A 252 55.30 29.26 -39.79
C PHE A 252 54.00 29.46 -39.00
N LEU A 253 53.13 30.38 -39.44
CA LEU A 253 51.83 30.61 -38.81
C LEU A 253 51.00 29.32 -38.75
N VAL A 254 50.89 28.57 -39.85
CA VAL A 254 50.11 27.32 -39.90
C VAL A 254 50.77 26.21 -39.07
N ASN A 255 52.04 25.93 -39.29
CA ASN A 255 52.69 24.73 -38.74
C ASN A 255 53.13 24.90 -37.28
N VAL A 256 53.30 26.12 -36.79
CA VAL A 256 53.80 26.40 -35.44
C VAL A 256 52.72 27.06 -34.59
N LEU A 257 52.24 28.23 -34.99
CA LEU A 257 51.34 29.02 -34.15
C LEU A 257 49.94 28.40 -34.08
N MET A 258 49.29 28.19 -35.23
CA MET A 258 47.96 27.57 -35.28
C MET A 258 47.98 26.12 -34.79
N ALA A 259 49.03 25.37 -35.10
CA ALA A 259 49.22 24.03 -34.54
C ALA A 259 49.38 24.05 -33.02
N GLY A 260 50.08 25.07 -32.47
CA GLY A 260 50.22 25.32 -31.04
C GLY A 260 48.88 25.59 -30.37
N GLU A 261 48.11 26.56 -30.88
CA GLU A 261 46.77 26.88 -30.37
C GLU A 261 45.84 25.65 -30.37
N ALA A 262 45.83 24.88 -31.47
CA ALA A 262 45.05 23.64 -31.54
C ALA A 262 45.53 22.57 -30.55
N SER A 263 46.82 22.51 -30.28
CA SER A 263 47.39 21.60 -29.27
C SER A 263 47.02 22.01 -27.85
N GLU A 264 46.98 23.31 -27.54
CA GLU A 264 46.50 23.82 -26.25
C GLU A 264 45.02 23.50 -26.04
N ILE A 265 44.18 23.72 -27.06
CA ILE A 265 42.76 23.32 -27.02
C ILE A 265 42.63 21.81 -26.77
N SER A 266 43.41 20.99 -27.49
CA SER A 266 43.41 19.53 -27.30
C SER A 266 43.89 19.11 -25.91
N TYR A 267 44.85 19.84 -25.34
CA TYR A 267 45.33 19.63 -23.97
C TYR A 267 44.23 19.91 -22.93
N TYR A 268 43.52 21.05 -23.07
CA TYR A 268 42.41 21.38 -22.19
C TYR A 268 41.22 20.43 -22.35
N SER A 269 40.90 20.03 -23.58
CA SER A 269 39.93 18.97 -23.87
C SER A 269 40.26 17.67 -23.12
N GLY A 270 41.52 17.22 -23.18
CA GLY A 270 41.99 16.06 -22.42
C GLY A 270 41.81 16.22 -20.90
N ARG A 271 42.21 17.37 -20.35
CA ARG A 271 42.02 17.68 -18.92
C ARG A 271 40.54 17.71 -18.52
N LEU A 272 39.68 18.25 -19.39
CA LEU A 272 38.26 18.35 -19.15
C LEU A 272 37.62 16.97 -19.08
N ARG A 273 38.00 16.08 -20.01
CA ARG A 273 37.60 14.66 -19.99
C ARG A 273 38.06 13.95 -18.73
N ASP A 274 39.32 14.14 -18.32
CA ASP A 274 39.87 13.49 -17.14
C ASP A 274 39.16 13.96 -15.86
N LEU A 275 38.96 15.27 -15.71
CA LEU A 275 38.25 15.85 -14.57
C LEU A 275 36.77 15.46 -14.55
N ALA A 276 36.08 15.48 -15.69
CA ALA A 276 34.70 15.03 -15.80
C ALA A 276 34.59 13.52 -15.47
N SER A 277 35.52 12.69 -15.94
CA SER A 277 35.56 11.28 -15.58
C SER A 277 35.76 11.09 -14.08
N GLN A 278 36.67 11.84 -13.46
CA GLN A 278 36.91 11.79 -12.02
C GLN A 278 35.65 12.18 -11.23
N ARG A 279 35.00 13.30 -11.58
CA ARG A 279 33.74 13.75 -10.94
C ARG A 279 32.63 12.72 -11.08
N ARG A 280 32.49 12.12 -12.27
CA ARG A 280 31.51 11.06 -12.51
C ARG A 280 31.78 9.85 -11.61
N ASP A 281 33.03 9.45 -11.44
CA ASP A 281 33.40 8.31 -10.60
C ASP A 281 33.18 8.62 -9.10
N GLU A 282 33.47 9.85 -8.66
CA GLU A 282 33.14 10.35 -7.31
C GLU A 282 31.62 10.31 -7.04
N ILE A 283 30.81 10.84 -7.96
CA ILE A 283 29.34 10.83 -7.87
C ILE A 283 28.82 9.39 -7.87
N SER A 284 29.35 8.51 -8.73
CA SER A 284 28.98 7.09 -8.77
C SER A 284 29.27 6.36 -7.46
N ALA A 285 30.41 6.66 -6.83
CA ALA A 285 30.76 6.13 -5.52
C ALA A 285 29.80 6.65 -4.43
N GLN A 286 29.46 7.94 -4.46
CA GLN A 286 28.47 8.55 -3.55
C GLN A 286 27.09 7.92 -3.73
N VAL A 287 26.59 7.80 -4.96
CA VAL A 287 25.31 7.14 -5.29
C VAL A 287 25.29 5.72 -4.75
N SER A 288 26.38 4.97 -4.95
CA SER A 288 26.51 3.59 -4.44
C SER A 288 26.48 3.54 -2.90
N GLN A 289 27.13 4.49 -2.24
CA GLN A 289 27.16 4.59 -0.77
C GLN A 289 25.79 5.00 -0.21
N THR A 290 25.16 6.02 -0.78
CA THR A 290 23.81 6.47 -0.41
C THR A 290 22.80 5.35 -0.64
N ALA A 291 22.85 4.64 -1.76
CA ALA A 291 21.98 3.50 -2.03
C ALA A 291 22.15 2.38 -0.99
N ARG A 292 23.39 2.07 -0.57
CA ARG A 292 23.65 1.10 0.52
C ARG A 292 23.09 1.60 1.85
N ARG A 293 23.31 2.87 2.19
CA ARG A 293 22.80 3.48 3.44
C ARG A 293 21.28 3.45 3.50
N VAL A 294 20.61 3.87 2.43
CA VAL A 294 19.14 3.81 2.30
C VAL A 294 18.66 2.38 2.46
N ARG A 295 19.25 1.42 1.73
CA ARG A 295 18.88 0.00 1.84
C ARG A 295 19.04 -0.55 3.26
N GLN A 296 20.14 -0.24 3.94
CA GLN A 296 20.39 -0.68 5.32
C GLN A 296 19.39 -0.05 6.30
N MET A 297 19.16 1.27 6.21
CA MET A 297 18.21 1.98 7.07
C MET A 297 16.78 1.51 6.87
N THR A 298 16.33 1.37 5.61
CA THR A 298 15.01 0.83 5.29
C THR A 298 14.89 -0.63 5.75
N GLY A 299 15.92 -1.45 5.56
CA GLY A 299 15.95 -2.85 6.02
C GLY A 299 15.85 -2.99 7.54
N LEU A 300 16.64 -2.22 8.30
CA LEU A 300 16.56 -2.15 9.77
C LEU A 300 15.21 -1.61 10.24
N GLY A 301 14.66 -0.61 9.55
CA GLY A 301 13.33 -0.07 9.80
C GLY A 301 12.24 -1.13 9.64
N ILE A 302 12.23 -1.87 8.53
CA ILE A 302 11.28 -2.97 8.27
C ILE A 302 11.43 -4.07 9.34
N ALA A 303 12.67 -4.52 9.62
CA ALA A 303 12.91 -5.56 10.62
C ALA A 303 12.40 -5.14 12.01
N SER A 304 12.66 -3.90 12.41
CA SER A 304 12.17 -3.33 13.67
C SER A 304 10.65 -3.22 13.69
N ALA A 305 10.04 -2.76 12.59
CA ALA A 305 8.58 -2.66 12.49
C ALA A 305 7.90 -4.03 12.56
N VAL A 306 8.46 -5.06 11.92
CA VAL A 306 7.97 -6.44 12.01
C VAL A 306 8.13 -6.99 13.43
N ALA A 307 9.28 -6.81 14.07
CA ALA A 307 9.52 -7.26 15.44
C ALA A 307 8.55 -6.59 16.43
N ILE A 308 8.34 -5.28 16.31
CA ILE A 308 7.38 -4.53 17.12
C ILE A 308 5.95 -4.99 16.81
N ALA A 309 5.60 -5.22 15.54
CA ALA A 309 4.29 -5.73 15.16
C ALA A 309 4.01 -7.12 15.74
N MET A 310 5.01 -8.01 15.77
CA MET A 310 4.92 -9.34 16.40
C MET A 310 4.77 -9.21 17.93
N LEU A 311 5.55 -8.34 18.57
CA LEU A 311 5.43 -8.08 20.01
C LEU A 311 4.04 -7.53 20.39
N ILE A 312 3.52 -6.57 19.62
CA ILE A 312 2.18 -6.00 19.81
C ILE A 312 1.12 -7.09 19.59
N ALA A 313 1.25 -7.89 18.52
CA ALA A 313 0.32 -8.99 18.23
C ALA A 313 0.31 -10.04 19.36
N GLY A 314 1.49 -10.46 19.83
CA GLY A 314 1.62 -11.38 20.97
C GLY A 314 1.00 -10.80 22.25
N ARG A 315 1.31 -9.53 22.58
CA ARG A 315 0.69 -8.82 23.71
C ARG A 315 -0.84 -8.79 23.61
N LEU A 316 -1.39 -8.47 22.44
CA LEU A 316 -2.85 -8.47 22.21
C LEU A 316 -3.46 -9.87 22.30
N ALA A 317 -2.77 -10.90 21.79
CA ALA A 317 -3.25 -12.28 21.87
C ALA A 317 -3.44 -12.74 23.31
N PHE A 318 -2.45 -12.51 24.18
CA PHE A 318 -2.55 -12.85 25.60
C PHE A 318 -3.50 -11.93 26.37
N ALA A 319 -3.54 -10.63 26.06
CA ALA A 319 -4.35 -9.67 26.80
C ALA A 319 -5.84 -9.70 26.44
N VAL A 320 -6.19 -10.13 25.23
CA VAL A 320 -7.55 -10.05 24.65
C VAL A 320 -8.04 -11.41 24.18
N LEU A 321 -7.34 -12.07 23.27
CA LEU A 321 -7.85 -13.26 22.58
C LEU A 321 -8.06 -14.44 23.55
N GLN A 322 -7.09 -14.69 24.43
CA GLN A 322 -7.19 -15.76 25.43
C GLN A 322 -8.35 -15.53 26.42
N PRO A 323 -8.50 -14.36 27.07
CA PRO A 323 -9.66 -14.09 27.93
C PRO A 323 -11.01 -14.16 27.20
N VAL A 324 -11.10 -13.68 25.94
CA VAL A 324 -12.32 -13.79 25.13
C VAL A 324 -12.64 -15.25 24.83
N SER A 325 -11.65 -16.08 24.51
CA SER A 325 -11.83 -17.52 24.31
C SER A 325 -12.28 -18.21 25.60
N GLN A 326 -11.72 -17.82 26.74
CA GLN A 326 -12.14 -18.32 28.05
C GLN A 326 -13.61 -17.96 28.32
N MET A 327 -14.01 -16.71 28.07
CA MET A 327 -15.41 -16.28 28.18
C MET A 327 -16.33 -17.08 27.26
N THR A 328 -15.90 -17.33 26.02
CA THR A 328 -16.66 -18.12 25.06
C THR A 328 -16.89 -19.54 25.59
N SER A 329 -15.86 -20.18 26.16
CA SER A 329 -15.97 -21.49 26.81
C SER A 329 -16.88 -21.44 28.04
N THR A 330 -16.73 -20.44 28.90
CA THR A 330 -17.56 -20.24 30.09
C THR A 330 -19.04 -20.12 29.72
N PHE A 331 -19.38 -19.27 28.75
CA PHE A 331 -20.77 -19.15 28.30
C PHE A 331 -21.29 -20.43 27.65
N SER A 332 -20.46 -21.18 26.93
CA SER A 332 -20.85 -22.48 26.37
C SER A 332 -21.17 -23.51 27.45
N GLN A 333 -20.38 -23.57 28.53
CA GLN A 333 -20.63 -24.48 29.67
C GLN A 333 -21.89 -24.07 30.44
N LEU A 334 -22.08 -22.76 30.68
CA LEU A 334 -23.29 -22.24 31.32
C LEU A 334 -24.54 -22.52 30.48
N ALA A 335 -24.44 -22.44 29.14
CA ALA A 335 -25.54 -22.77 28.23
C ALA A 335 -25.84 -24.28 28.16
N ALA A 336 -24.83 -25.13 28.31
CA ALA A 336 -24.99 -26.59 28.44
C ALA A 336 -25.59 -27.01 29.79
N GLY A 337 -25.75 -26.05 30.72
CA GLY A 337 -26.25 -26.34 32.05
C GLY A 337 -25.21 -27.04 32.93
N GLU A 338 -23.93 -26.74 32.78
CA GLU A 338 -22.92 -27.16 33.74
C GLU A 338 -22.81 -26.15 34.88
N THR A 339 -22.64 -26.63 36.12
CA THR A 339 -22.49 -25.76 37.30
C THR A 339 -21.02 -25.46 37.51
N MET A 340 -20.65 -24.17 37.44
CA MET A 340 -19.28 -23.74 37.63
C MET A 340 -19.08 -23.16 39.04
N SER A 341 -17.98 -23.51 39.70
CA SER A 341 -17.65 -23.01 41.05
C SER A 341 -17.16 -21.56 41.07
N ALA A 342 -16.50 -21.12 40.01
CA ALA A 342 -16.05 -19.74 39.85
C ALA A 342 -15.92 -19.35 38.37
N ILE A 343 -16.36 -18.15 38.02
CA ILE A 343 -16.18 -17.58 36.68
C ILE A 343 -14.77 -16.97 36.57
N PRO A 344 -13.95 -17.41 35.59
CA PRO A 344 -12.61 -16.86 35.38
C PRO A 344 -12.63 -15.36 35.01
N GLY A 345 -11.72 -14.57 35.56
CA GLY A 345 -11.48 -13.18 35.13
C GLY A 345 -12.41 -12.12 35.74
N THR A 346 -13.12 -12.43 36.82
CA THR A 346 -13.98 -11.48 37.57
C THR A 346 -13.20 -10.36 38.26
N ASP A 347 -11.91 -10.60 38.53
CA ASP A 347 -10.93 -9.67 39.09
C ASP A 347 -10.43 -8.61 38.09
N ARG A 348 -10.75 -8.78 36.81
CA ARG A 348 -10.36 -7.84 35.75
C ARG A 348 -11.18 -6.56 35.83
N HIS A 349 -10.52 -5.43 35.55
CA HIS A 349 -11.11 -4.09 35.57
C HIS A 349 -11.28 -3.49 34.16
N ASP A 350 -11.44 -4.36 33.16
CA ASP A 350 -11.72 -3.99 31.75
C ASP A 350 -13.07 -4.56 31.29
N GLU A 351 -13.46 -4.30 30.04
CA GLU A 351 -14.74 -4.72 29.48
C GLU A 351 -14.92 -6.26 29.51
N ILE A 352 -13.82 -7.02 29.48
CA ILE A 352 -13.86 -8.50 29.64
C ILE A 352 -14.16 -8.86 31.09
N GLY A 353 -13.63 -8.11 32.06
CA GLY A 353 -14.02 -8.24 33.47
C GLY A 353 -15.48 -7.89 33.72
N ASP A 354 -16.04 -6.90 33.01
CA ASP A 354 -17.48 -6.63 33.06
C ASP A 354 -18.29 -7.84 32.56
N MET A 355 -17.86 -8.46 31.45
CA MET A 355 -18.47 -9.71 30.96
C MET A 355 -18.34 -10.85 31.97
N ALA A 356 -17.19 -10.98 32.66
CA ALA A 356 -16.97 -11.98 33.70
C ALA A 356 -17.96 -11.86 34.85
N ARG A 357 -18.15 -10.62 35.33
CA ARG A 357 -19.11 -10.31 36.40
C ARG A 357 -20.54 -10.60 35.96
N ALA A 358 -20.89 -10.24 34.72
CA ALA A 358 -22.21 -10.57 34.17
C ALA A 358 -22.44 -12.09 34.07
N ALA A 359 -21.43 -12.85 33.62
CA ALA A 359 -21.48 -14.31 33.58
C ALA A 359 -21.61 -14.94 34.98
N ALA A 360 -20.99 -14.34 36.01
CA ALA A 360 -21.15 -14.80 37.39
C ALA A 360 -22.58 -14.64 37.91
N VAL A 361 -23.20 -13.48 37.63
CA VAL A 361 -24.62 -13.24 37.94
C VAL A 361 -25.51 -14.23 37.19
N PHE A 362 -25.22 -14.49 35.92
CA PHE A 362 -25.98 -15.44 35.10
C PHE A 362 -25.87 -16.88 35.63
N SER A 363 -24.67 -17.32 36.03
CA SER A 363 -24.45 -18.63 36.65
C SER A 363 -25.25 -18.80 37.94
N GLU A 364 -25.25 -17.77 38.81
CA GLU A 364 -26.02 -17.78 40.05
C GLU A 364 -27.54 -17.88 39.78
N GLN A 365 -28.04 -17.16 38.78
CA GLN A 365 -29.44 -17.23 38.36
C GLN A 365 -29.82 -18.61 37.84
N ASN A 366 -29.01 -19.22 36.98
CA ASN A 366 -29.25 -20.57 36.48
C ASN A 366 -29.28 -21.61 37.62
N GLN A 367 -28.41 -21.46 38.62
CA GLN A 367 -28.39 -22.35 39.78
C GLN A 367 -29.65 -22.19 40.63
N LYS A 368 -30.07 -20.96 40.93
CA LYS A 368 -31.35 -20.69 41.62
C LYS A 368 -32.55 -21.26 40.87
N GLN A 369 -32.58 -21.15 39.54
CA GLN A 369 -33.68 -21.68 38.74
C GLN A 369 -33.76 -23.21 38.82
N ARG A 370 -32.62 -23.92 38.85
CA ARG A 370 -32.60 -25.37 39.07
C ARG A 370 -33.06 -25.77 40.46
N ASP A 371 -32.61 -25.07 41.50
CA ASP A 371 -33.03 -25.36 42.87
C ASP A 371 -34.55 -25.20 43.04
N LEU A 372 -35.13 -24.20 42.37
CA LEU A 372 -36.58 -24.02 42.31
C LEU A 372 -37.28 -25.17 41.60
N LEU A 373 -36.77 -25.62 40.45
CA LEU A 373 -37.33 -26.77 39.72
C LEU A 373 -37.32 -28.05 40.56
N GLY A 374 -36.21 -28.33 41.25
CA GLY A 374 -36.12 -29.49 42.14
C GLY A 374 -37.12 -29.44 43.30
N ARG A 375 -37.36 -28.26 43.89
CA ARG A 375 -38.42 -28.08 44.91
C ARG A 375 -39.82 -28.30 44.34
N THR A 376 -40.08 -27.85 43.12
CA THR A 376 -41.39 -28.07 42.49
C THR A 376 -41.65 -29.54 42.20
N GLU A 377 -40.62 -30.32 41.83
CA GLU A 377 -40.73 -31.77 41.64
C GLU A 377 -41.03 -32.48 42.97
N GLN A 378 -40.31 -32.15 44.05
CA GLN A 378 -40.57 -32.72 45.38
C GLN A 378 -42.00 -32.44 45.88
N LEU A 379 -42.49 -31.21 45.70
CA LEU A 379 -43.86 -30.85 46.07
C LEU A 379 -44.92 -31.61 45.25
N ALA A 380 -44.65 -31.87 43.97
CA ALA A 380 -45.53 -32.65 43.12
C ALA A 380 -45.61 -34.12 43.57
N GLU A 381 -44.49 -34.69 44.00
CA GLU A 381 -44.42 -36.05 44.54
C GLU A 381 -45.18 -36.17 45.88
N GLU A 382 -44.98 -35.22 46.79
CA GLU A 382 -45.67 -35.17 48.08
C GLU A 382 -47.21 -35.03 47.93
N LEU A 383 -47.67 -34.24 46.96
CA LEU A 383 -49.09 -34.12 46.63
C LEU A 383 -49.69 -35.44 46.13
N THR A 384 -48.92 -36.17 45.32
CA THR A 384 -49.36 -37.46 44.75
C THR A 384 -49.51 -38.51 45.86
N GLU A 385 -48.60 -38.53 46.82
CA GLU A 385 -48.64 -39.44 47.96
C GLU A 385 -49.84 -39.17 48.89
N LYS A 386 -50.12 -37.89 49.21
CA LYS A 386 -51.27 -37.53 50.05
C LYS A 386 -52.62 -37.83 49.40
N ALA A 387 -52.72 -37.67 48.08
CA ALA A 387 -53.93 -38.03 47.34
C ALA A 387 -54.23 -39.54 47.42
N GLY A 388 -53.19 -40.39 47.38
CA GLY A 388 -53.33 -41.84 47.54
C GLY A 388 -53.81 -42.26 48.94
N GLN A 389 -53.28 -41.64 49.99
CA GLN A 389 -53.68 -41.93 51.38
C GLN A 389 -55.17 -41.61 51.63
N LEU A 390 -55.63 -40.46 51.15
CA LEU A 390 -57.04 -40.05 51.25
C LEU A 390 -58.00 -41.04 50.58
N ALA A 391 -57.63 -41.57 49.41
CA ALA A 391 -58.45 -42.54 48.69
C ALA A 391 -58.58 -43.87 49.46
N ALA A 392 -57.49 -44.34 50.09
CA ALA A 392 -57.49 -45.57 50.87
C ALA A 392 -58.37 -45.47 52.13
N THR A 393 -58.26 -44.38 52.89
CA THR A 393 -59.04 -44.18 54.13
C THR A 393 -60.55 -44.14 53.88
N ASN A 394 -61.00 -43.55 52.75
CA ASN A 394 -62.41 -43.52 52.39
C ASN A 394 -62.98 -44.92 52.05
N ALA A 395 -62.19 -45.78 51.39
CA ALA A 395 -62.62 -47.14 51.05
C ALA A 395 -62.75 -48.03 52.30
N GLU A 396 -61.89 -47.81 53.29
CA GLU A 396 -61.91 -48.55 54.56
C GLU A 396 -63.17 -48.25 55.39
N LEU A 397 -63.60 -46.99 55.41
CA LEU A 397 -64.82 -46.55 56.10
C LEU A 397 -66.09 -47.19 55.53
N ASP A 398 -66.19 -47.29 54.20
CA ASP A 398 -67.32 -47.90 53.49
C ASP A 398 -67.45 -49.40 53.81
N SER A 399 -66.32 -50.11 53.82
CA SER A 399 -66.26 -51.55 54.09
C SER A 399 -66.74 -51.86 55.52
N PHE A 400 -66.30 -51.06 56.50
CA PHE A 400 -66.68 -51.23 57.90
C PHE A 400 -68.20 -51.10 58.12
N ALA A 401 -68.84 -50.08 57.52
CA ALA A 401 -70.27 -49.85 57.67
C ALA A 401 -71.12 -51.00 57.09
N TYR A 402 -70.66 -51.60 55.98
CA TYR A 402 -71.34 -52.73 55.33
C TYR A 402 -71.26 -54.02 56.14
N VAL A 403 -70.08 -54.39 56.62
CA VAL A 403 -69.86 -55.63 57.38
C VAL A 403 -70.60 -55.59 58.71
N ALA A 404 -70.46 -54.50 59.48
CA ALA A 404 -71.11 -54.36 60.79
C ALA A 404 -72.64 -54.52 60.71
N SER A 405 -73.25 -53.98 59.66
CA SER A 405 -74.71 -54.04 59.49
C SER A 405 -75.21 -55.42 59.06
N HIS A 406 -74.43 -56.17 58.29
CA HIS A 406 -74.77 -57.53 57.89
C HIS A 406 -74.75 -58.47 59.11
N ASP A 407 -73.68 -58.40 59.90
CA ASP A 407 -73.42 -59.36 60.98
C ASP A 407 -74.31 -59.15 62.21
N LEU A 408 -74.80 -57.93 62.43
CA LEU A 408 -75.76 -57.64 63.50
C LEU A 408 -77.22 -57.98 63.14
N LYS A 409 -77.57 -58.03 61.85
CA LYS A 409 -78.95 -58.27 61.39
C LYS A 409 -79.38 -59.73 61.52
N SER A 410 -78.45 -60.67 61.31
CA SER A 410 -78.70 -62.11 61.41
C SER A 410 -79.12 -62.58 62.82
N PRO A 411 -78.39 -62.26 63.91
CA PRO A 411 -78.80 -62.65 65.26
C PRO A 411 -80.09 -61.97 65.73
N LEU A 412 -80.32 -60.71 65.34
CA LEU A 412 -81.54 -59.98 65.67
C LEU A 412 -82.81 -60.66 65.09
N ARG A 413 -82.76 -61.13 63.85
CA ARG A 413 -83.85 -61.91 63.25
C ARG A 413 -84.08 -63.23 63.99
N GLY A 414 -83.00 -63.93 64.37
CA GLY A 414 -83.08 -65.17 65.13
C GLY A 414 -83.81 -64.97 66.47
N ILE A 415 -83.46 -63.91 67.22
CA ILE A 415 -84.13 -63.58 68.49
C ILE A 415 -85.60 -63.21 68.26
N ARG A 416 -85.94 -62.50 67.17
CA ARG A 416 -87.35 -62.20 66.84
C ARG A 416 -88.14 -63.47 66.54
N GLN A 417 -87.61 -64.37 65.72
CA GLN A 417 -88.30 -65.61 65.36
C GLN A 417 -88.56 -66.50 66.56
N LEU A 418 -87.54 -66.71 67.42
CA LEU A 418 -87.70 -67.44 68.67
C LEU A 418 -88.74 -66.80 69.60
N SER A 419 -88.71 -65.47 69.70
CA SER A 419 -89.69 -64.70 70.47
C SER A 419 -91.12 -64.85 69.92
N SER A 420 -91.28 -64.88 68.59
CA SER A 420 -92.57 -65.08 67.91
C SER A 420 -93.11 -66.49 68.11
N TRP A 421 -92.26 -67.51 67.96
CA TRP A 421 -92.66 -68.91 68.16
C TRP A 421 -93.12 -69.19 69.59
N ILE A 422 -92.43 -68.62 70.59
CA ILE A 422 -92.85 -68.76 71.99
C ILE A 422 -94.21 -68.09 72.23
N GLU A 423 -94.47 -66.93 71.61
CA GLU A 423 -95.78 -66.26 71.68
C GLU A 423 -96.89 -67.06 70.98
N GLU A 424 -96.62 -67.66 69.82
CA GLU A 424 -97.59 -68.50 69.09
C GLU A 424 -97.89 -69.83 69.79
N ASP A 425 -96.86 -70.58 70.17
CA ASP A 425 -97.01 -71.95 70.71
C ASP A 425 -97.57 -71.94 72.14
N SER A 426 -97.18 -70.96 72.95
CA SER A 426 -97.45 -70.94 74.40
C SER A 426 -98.15 -69.68 74.90
N GLY A 427 -98.55 -68.76 74.02
CA GLY A 427 -99.13 -67.47 74.41
C GLY A 427 -100.38 -67.57 75.29
N HIS A 428 -101.21 -68.58 75.07
CA HIS A 428 -102.43 -68.84 75.84
C HIS A 428 -102.17 -69.37 77.27
N LEU A 429 -100.95 -69.85 77.56
CA LEU A 429 -100.53 -70.35 78.88
C LEU A 429 -99.74 -69.30 79.68
N LEU A 430 -99.37 -68.18 79.06
CA LEU A 430 -98.51 -67.18 79.67
C LEU A 430 -99.32 -66.11 80.42
N PRO A 431 -98.86 -65.66 81.61
CA PRO A 431 -99.44 -64.51 82.29
C PRO A 431 -99.39 -63.25 81.40
N PRO A 432 -100.38 -62.35 81.51
CA PRO A 432 -100.47 -61.15 80.66
C PRO A 432 -99.20 -60.27 80.64
N GLU A 433 -98.48 -60.20 81.77
CA GLU A 433 -97.21 -59.47 81.88
C GLU A 433 -96.09 -60.09 81.04
N SER A 434 -95.97 -61.42 81.02
CA SER A 434 -94.92 -62.11 80.26
C SER A 434 -95.10 -61.90 78.76
N LEU A 435 -96.36 -61.90 78.28
CA LEU A 435 -96.70 -61.63 76.89
C LEU A 435 -96.32 -60.18 76.49
N ARG A 436 -96.52 -59.22 77.40
CA ARG A 436 -96.09 -57.82 77.22
C ARG A 436 -94.56 -57.71 77.09
N HIS A 437 -93.79 -58.51 77.83
CA HIS A 437 -92.34 -58.53 77.72
C HIS A 437 -91.86 -59.08 76.36
N PHE A 438 -92.45 -60.16 75.84
CA PHE A 438 -92.13 -60.67 74.50
C PHE A 438 -92.40 -59.65 73.40
N ARG A 439 -93.57 -59.00 73.43
CA ARG A 439 -93.88 -57.89 72.50
C ARG A 439 -92.90 -56.72 72.62
N THR A 440 -92.42 -56.42 73.82
CA THR A 440 -91.40 -55.39 74.04
C THR A 440 -90.05 -55.78 73.42
N ILE A 441 -89.63 -57.05 73.52
CA ILE A 441 -88.41 -57.57 72.88
C ILE A 441 -88.52 -57.47 71.36
N GLN A 442 -89.64 -57.92 70.78
CA GLN A 442 -89.87 -57.83 69.34
C GLN A 442 -89.86 -56.37 68.85
N SER A 443 -90.46 -55.45 69.59
CA SER A 443 -90.44 -54.01 69.29
C SER A 443 -89.01 -53.43 69.32
N ARG A 444 -88.20 -53.79 70.33
CA ARG A 444 -86.79 -53.35 70.43
C ARG A 444 -85.91 -53.89 69.30
N ILE A 445 -86.10 -55.14 68.91
CA ILE A 445 -85.38 -55.74 67.76
C ILE A 445 -85.74 -55.01 66.46
N THR A 446 -87.02 -54.67 66.27
CA THR A 446 -87.48 -53.88 65.12
C THR A 446 -86.84 -52.52 65.06
N LYS A 447 -86.68 -51.86 66.21
CA LYS A 447 -85.98 -50.59 66.30
C LYS A 447 -84.48 -50.71 65.94
N MET A 448 -83.81 -51.80 66.35
CA MET A 448 -82.40 -52.03 65.99
C MET A 448 -82.20 -52.33 64.50
N GLU A 449 -83.10 -53.11 63.89
CA GLU A 449 -83.04 -53.35 62.44
C GLU A 449 -83.22 -52.05 61.64
N LEU A 450 -84.09 -51.16 62.10
CA LEU A 450 -84.27 -49.83 61.50
C LEU A 450 -82.99 -49.00 61.58
N LEU A 451 -82.37 -48.91 62.77
CA LEU A 451 -81.13 -48.15 62.97
C LEU A 451 -79.95 -48.68 62.13
N LEU A 452 -79.83 -49.99 61.97
CA LEU A 452 -78.80 -50.59 61.11
C LEU A 452 -79.04 -50.26 59.63
N ASN A 453 -80.29 -50.26 59.18
CA ASN A 453 -80.62 -49.85 57.80
C ASN A 453 -80.35 -48.36 57.58
N ASP A 454 -80.63 -47.51 58.57
CA ASP A 454 -80.39 -46.08 58.51
C ASP A 454 -78.88 -45.77 58.48
N LEU A 455 -78.06 -46.49 59.24
CA LEU A 455 -76.59 -46.36 59.22
C LEU A 455 -75.98 -46.78 57.87
N LEU A 456 -76.45 -47.89 57.30
CA LEU A 456 -76.09 -48.35 55.95
C LEU A 456 -76.52 -47.35 54.88
N SER A 457 -77.70 -46.74 55.06
CA SER A 457 -78.18 -45.72 54.14
C SER A 457 -77.31 -44.47 54.25
N PHE A 458 -76.97 -44.03 55.46
CA PHE A 458 -76.08 -42.90 55.72
C PHE A 458 -74.69 -43.08 55.11
N SER A 459 -74.07 -44.26 55.25
CA SER A 459 -72.76 -44.55 54.62
C SER A 459 -72.81 -44.53 53.09
N ARG A 460 -74.01 -44.51 52.49
CA ARG A 460 -74.24 -44.49 51.04
C ARG A 460 -74.81 -43.16 50.53
N ILE A 461 -75.06 -42.18 51.41
CA ILE A 461 -75.58 -40.86 51.00
C ILE A 461 -74.51 -40.13 50.16
N GLY A 462 -74.91 -39.66 48.98
CA GLY A 462 -74.06 -38.93 48.03
C GLY A 462 -73.68 -39.70 46.75
N ARG A 463 -74.15 -40.94 46.57
CA ARG A 463 -73.80 -41.78 45.39
C ARG A 463 -74.97 -42.13 44.45
N ALA A 464 -76.18 -41.63 44.69
CA ALA A 464 -77.35 -41.84 43.83
C ALA A 464 -77.79 -40.53 43.14
N ASN A 465 -77.49 -40.42 41.84
CA ASN A 465 -78.00 -39.34 40.98
C ASN A 465 -79.50 -39.56 40.74
N THR A 466 -80.35 -38.86 41.50
CA THR A 466 -81.78 -38.83 41.24
C THR A 466 -82.17 -37.40 40.94
N GLU A 467 -82.73 -37.14 39.77
CA GLU A 467 -83.07 -35.78 39.34
C GLU A 467 -84.28 -35.25 40.13
N PRO A 468 -84.32 -33.94 40.47
CA PRO A 468 -85.49 -33.31 41.05
C PRO A 468 -86.68 -33.33 40.08
N GLU A 469 -87.89 -33.58 40.58
CA GLU A 469 -89.15 -33.51 39.83
C GLU A 469 -90.14 -32.57 40.53
N PRO A 470 -91.12 -31.99 39.83
CA PRO A 470 -92.18 -31.20 40.47
C PRO A 470 -93.13 -32.12 41.27
N VAL A 471 -93.04 -32.08 42.59
CA VAL A 471 -93.82 -32.92 43.51
C VAL A 471 -94.98 -32.12 44.12
N CYS A 472 -96.23 -32.54 43.86
CA CYS A 472 -97.41 -31.93 44.49
C CYS A 472 -97.54 -32.41 45.94
N LEU A 473 -97.24 -31.52 46.89
CA LEU A 473 -97.28 -31.85 48.33
C LEU A 473 -98.67 -32.28 48.80
N THR A 474 -99.74 -31.72 48.23
CA THR A 474 -101.11 -32.10 48.57
C THR A 474 -101.36 -33.58 48.30
N SER A 475 -100.94 -34.07 47.13
CA SER A 475 -101.12 -35.48 46.73
C SER A 475 -100.20 -36.40 47.53
N LEU A 476 -98.94 -35.98 47.75
CA LEU A 476 -97.97 -36.75 48.52
C LEU A 476 -98.43 -36.93 49.98
N LEU A 477 -98.89 -35.86 50.63
CA LEU A 477 -99.41 -35.93 52.00
C LEU A 477 -100.67 -36.79 52.11
N LYS A 478 -101.60 -36.70 51.15
CA LYS A 478 -102.77 -37.58 51.12
C LYS A 478 -102.37 -39.04 51.01
N ASN A 479 -101.46 -39.38 50.08
CA ASN A 479 -100.97 -40.75 49.94
C ASN A 479 -100.29 -41.25 51.22
N ILE A 480 -99.49 -40.43 51.89
CA ILE A 480 -98.85 -40.81 53.16
C ILE A 480 -99.92 -41.04 54.25
N LEU A 481 -100.92 -40.17 54.34
CA LEU A 481 -102.02 -40.31 55.32
C LEU A 481 -102.91 -41.52 55.05
N ASP A 482 -103.15 -41.88 53.78
CA ASP A 482 -103.90 -43.09 53.40
C ASP A 482 -103.14 -44.38 53.80
N PHE A 483 -101.81 -44.33 53.87
CA PHE A 483 -100.96 -45.45 54.26
C PHE A 483 -100.59 -45.49 55.74
N THR A 484 -100.90 -44.44 56.50
CA THR A 484 -100.56 -44.35 57.93
C THR A 484 -101.83 -44.60 58.74
N ASP A 485 -101.84 -45.64 59.58
CA ASP A 485 -102.94 -45.91 60.53
C ASP A 485 -103.11 -44.69 61.45
N ASN A 486 -104.13 -43.87 61.18
CA ASN A 486 -104.40 -42.65 61.93
C ASN A 486 -105.38 -42.97 63.07
N PRO A 487 -104.98 -42.89 64.35
CA PRO A 487 -105.87 -43.13 65.47
C PRO A 487 -106.98 -42.07 65.55
N ASP A 488 -108.19 -42.43 66.00
CA ASP A 488 -109.34 -41.50 66.12
C ASP A 488 -109.07 -40.24 66.96
N HIS A 489 -108.01 -40.22 67.77
CA HIS A 489 -107.60 -39.09 68.61
C HIS A 489 -106.60 -38.13 67.94
N VAL A 490 -106.17 -38.37 66.70
CA VAL A 490 -105.19 -37.53 65.98
C VAL A 490 -105.84 -36.83 64.78
N ALA A 491 -105.85 -35.50 64.81
CA ALA A 491 -106.35 -34.67 63.71
C ALA A 491 -105.19 -34.02 62.95
N VAL A 492 -105.07 -34.32 61.66
CA VAL A 492 -104.08 -33.69 60.77
C VAL A 492 -104.75 -32.57 59.99
N HIS A 493 -104.33 -31.34 60.22
CA HIS A 493 -104.84 -30.16 59.52
C HIS A 493 -103.81 -29.66 58.51
N PHE A 494 -104.21 -29.59 57.24
CA PHE A 494 -103.45 -28.90 56.20
C PHE A 494 -104.40 -28.12 55.27
N PRO A 495 -103.92 -27.01 54.68
CA PRO A 495 -104.69 -26.25 53.69
C PRO A 495 -105.15 -27.13 52.52
N ARG A 496 -106.32 -26.84 51.95
CA ARG A 496 -106.88 -27.60 50.83
C ARG A 496 -105.94 -27.73 49.61
N GLN A 497 -105.02 -26.79 49.45
CA GLN A 497 -103.98 -26.80 48.43
C GLN A 497 -102.63 -26.42 49.06
N LEU A 498 -101.68 -27.34 48.96
CA LEU A 498 -100.27 -27.16 49.29
C LEU A 498 -99.45 -26.97 48.00
N PRO A 499 -98.31 -26.24 48.06
CA PRO A 499 -97.52 -25.93 46.88
C PRO A 499 -96.91 -27.19 46.23
N VAL A 500 -96.63 -27.09 44.93
CA VAL A 500 -95.78 -28.05 44.23
C VAL A 500 -94.33 -27.62 44.44
N VAL A 501 -93.47 -28.53 44.92
CA VAL A 501 -92.05 -28.25 45.18
C VAL A 501 -91.17 -29.06 44.24
N HIS A 502 -90.09 -28.48 43.75
CA HIS A 502 -89.16 -29.16 42.85
C HIS A 502 -88.08 -29.87 43.66
N THR A 503 -88.18 -31.19 43.80
CA THR A 503 -87.31 -31.98 44.66
C THR A 503 -87.31 -33.44 44.25
N VAL A 504 -86.42 -34.25 44.82
CA VAL A 504 -86.45 -35.69 44.62
C VAL A 504 -87.57 -36.28 45.49
N ARG A 505 -88.55 -36.93 44.85
CA ARG A 505 -89.76 -37.41 45.52
C ARG A 505 -89.49 -38.41 46.63
N ILE A 506 -88.67 -39.43 46.41
CA ILE A 506 -88.46 -40.52 47.39
C ILE A 506 -87.82 -40.02 48.70
N PRO A 507 -86.73 -39.23 48.70
CA PRO A 507 -86.19 -38.65 49.94
C PRO A 507 -87.17 -37.73 50.65
N LEU A 508 -87.92 -36.90 49.92
CA LEU A 508 -88.93 -36.02 50.54
C LEU A 508 -90.06 -36.85 51.16
N GLU A 509 -90.54 -37.88 50.48
CA GLU A 509 -91.55 -38.81 50.98
C GLU A 509 -91.08 -39.49 52.27
N GLN A 510 -89.83 -39.97 52.30
CA GLN A 510 -89.24 -40.56 53.50
C GLN A 510 -89.13 -39.57 54.66
N VAL A 511 -88.73 -38.32 54.38
CA VAL A 511 -88.68 -37.25 55.40
C VAL A 511 -90.08 -36.98 55.96
N LEU A 512 -91.08 -36.81 55.10
CA LEU A 512 -92.45 -36.54 55.53
C LEU A 512 -93.05 -37.73 56.30
N LEU A 513 -92.83 -38.96 55.83
CA LEU A 513 -93.27 -40.18 56.50
C LEU A 513 -92.61 -40.33 57.88
N ASN A 514 -91.33 -40.01 58.00
CA ASN A 514 -90.63 -40.00 59.29
C ASN A 514 -91.14 -38.90 60.22
N LEU A 515 -91.38 -37.69 59.73
CA LEU A 515 -91.88 -36.57 60.54
C LEU A 515 -93.31 -36.81 61.03
N ILE A 516 -94.20 -37.26 60.14
CA ILE A 516 -95.59 -37.60 60.46
C ILE A 516 -95.63 -38.81 61.39
N GLY A 517 -94.84 -39.85 61.08
CA GLY A 517 -94.72 -41.04 61.92
C GLY A 517 -94.17 -40.73 63.33
N ASN A 518 -93.30 -39.72 63.47
CA ASN A 518 -92.84 -39.24 64.78
C ASN A 518 -93.85 -38.35 65.50
N ALA A 519 -94.76 -37.69 64.78
CA ALA A 519 -95.81 -36.86 65.37
C ALA A 519 -97.01 -37.67 65.87
N ILE A 520 -97.27 -38.85 65.26
CA ILE A 520 -98.33 -39.79 65.67
C ILE A 520 -97.91 -40.64 66.88
N LYS A 521 -96.62 -41.02 66.96
CA LYS A 521 -96.03 -41.75 68.10
C LYS A 521 -95.93 -40.86 69.32
#